data_AF-A0A1I5ARL5-F1
#
_entry.id   AF-A0A1I5ARL5-F1
#
_cell.length_a   1.000
_cell.length_b   1.000
_cell.length_c   1.000
_cell.angle_alpha   90.00
_cell.angle_beta   90.00
_cell.angle_gamma   90.00
#
_symmetry.space_group_name_H-M   'P 1'
#
loop_
_entity.id
_entity.type
_entity.pdbx_description
1 polymer ?
#
loop_
_entity_poly.entity_id
_entity_poly.type
_entity_poly.pdbx_seq_one_letter_code
_entity_poly.pdbx_strand_id
1 'polypeptide(L)'
;MKDVKHSKAKRSEEITSKYFAFLDIHVEEVANGKVIDFLELNQIAQLLHVSHTHLSDTIQQVTGHHPCHFYDLKIIEKAKQFLIQTDLSIAGIAKKLTYDPSNFSKFFKSWTGNTPGNFRKENQK
;
A
#
# COMPACT_ATOMS: atom_id res chain seq x y z
N MET A 1 -37.71 9.39 7.48
CA MET A 1 -36.80 8.28 7.06
C MET A 1 -35.90 8.68 5.87
N LYS A 2 -35.39 9.93 5.81
CA LYS A 2 -34.45 10.37 4.74
C LYS A 2 -33.02 10.64 5.26
N ASP A 3 -32.82 10.61 6.58
CA ASP A 3 -31.60 11.11 7.23
C ASP A 3 -30.49 10.05 7.41
N VAL A 4 -30.82 8.76 7.34
CA VAL A 4 -29.86 7.67 7.62
C VAL A 4 -28.88 7.43 6.46
N LYS A 5 -29.30 7.64 5.20
CA LYS A 5 -28.45 7.38 4.02
C LYS A 5 -27.30 8.39 3.88
N HIS A 6 -27.53 9.65 4.25
CA HIS A 6 -26.53 10.72 4.12
C HIS A 6 -25.42 10.60 5.18
N SER A 7 -25.75 10.15 6.39
CA SER A 7 -24.77 9.90 7.46
C SER A 7 -23.86 8.70 7.16
N LYS A 8 -24.39 7.65 6.52
CA LYS A 8 -23.62 6.42 6.22
C LYS A 8 -22.60 6.66 5.11
N ALA A 9 -22.99 7.36 4.03
CA ALA A 9 -22.09 7.74 2.94
C ALA A 9 -20.91 8.59 3.43
N LYS A 10 -21.19 9.58 4.28
CA LYS A 10 -20.16 10.43 4.89
C LYS A 10 -19.16 9.63 5.74
N ARG A 11 -19.64 8.63 6.48
CA ARG A 11 -18.77 7.77 7.31
C ARG A 11 -17.90 6.83 6.48
N SER A 12 -18.45 6.24 5.41
CA SER A 12 -17.66 5.38 4.51
C SER A 12 -16.57 6.17 3.79
N GLU A 13 -16.86 7.39 3.35
CA GLU A 13 -15.88 8.30 2.75
C GLU A 13 -14.77 8.64 3.77
N GLU A 14 -15.13 9.00 5.00
CA GLU A 14 -14.16 9.30 6.06
C GLU A 14 -13.23 8.12 6.36
N ILE A 15 -13.76 6.91 6.53
CA ILE A 15 -12.96 5.69 6.76
C ILE A 15 -12.03 5.46 5.58
N THR A 16 -12.53 5.61 4.36
CA THR A 16 -11.75 5.42 3.13
C THR A 16 -10.60 6.42 3.04
N SER A 17 -10.87 7.71 3.27
CA SER A 17 -9.83 8.74 3.28
C SER A 17 -8.78 8.50 4.36
N LYS A 18 -9.19 8.10 5.57
CA LYS A 18 -8.26 7.78 6.66
C LYS A 18 -7.39 6.57 6.34
N TYR A 19 -7.95 5.55 5.70
CA TYR A 19 -7.19 4.38 5.27
C TYR A 19 -6.11 4.76 4.26
N PHE A 20 -6.45 5.52 3.22
CA PHE A 20 -5.47 5.94 2.21
C PHE A 20 -4.39 6.85 2.80
N ALA A 21 -4.76 7.82 3.64
CA ALA A 21 -3.80 8.67 4.32
C ALA A 21 -2.86 7.86 5.23
N PHE A 22 -3.38 6.85 5.91
CA PHE A 22 -2.57 5.93 6.71
C PHE A 22 -1.58 5.16 5.82
N LEU A 23 -2.02 4.62 4.68
CA LEU A 23 -1.12 3.89 3.77
C LEU A 23 0.02 4.77 3.27
N ASP A 24 -0.27 6.01 2.87
CA ASP A 24 0.74 6.95 2.38
C ASP A 24 1.83 7.21 3.42
N ILE A 25 1.44 7.44 4.67
CA ILE A 25 2.38 7.67 5.77
C ILE A 25 3.17 6.40 6.08
N HIS A 26 2.46 5.29 6.30
CA HIS A 26 3.07 4.06 6.79
C HIS A 26 4.04 3.43 5.78
N VAL A 27 3.71 3.46 4.48
CA VAL A 27 4.65 2.99 3.44
C VAL A 27 5.92 3.85 3.40
N GLU A 28 5.79 5.17 3.57
CA GLU A 28 6.94 6.07 3.63
C GLU A 28 7.79 5.83 4.89
N GLU A 29 7.16 5.57 6.03
CA GLU A 29 7.85 5.27 7.28
C GLU A 29 8.64 3.96 7.22
N VAL A 30 8.05 2.90 6.66
CA VAL A 30 8.74 1.62 6.42
C VAL A 30 9.92 1.82 5.46
N ALA A 31 9.70 2.48 4.33
CA ALA A 31 10.72 2.70 3.31
C ALA A 31 11.94 3.50 3.83
N ASN A 32 11.71 4.40 4.77
CA ASN A 32 12.74 5.20 5.46
C ASN A 32 13.32 4.52 6.70
N GLY A 33 12.84 3.32 7.07
CA GLY A 33 13.31 2.57 8.22
C GLY A 33 12.86 3.15 9.57
N LYS A 34 11.83 3.99 9.60
CA LYS A 34 11.19 4.48 10.83
C LYS A 34 10.31 3.40 11.46
N VAL A 35 9.71 2.56 10.62
CA VAL A 35 8.94 1.38 11.03
C VAL A 35 9.61 0.15 10.43
N ILE A 36 9.67 -0.94 11.21
CA ILE A 36 10.42 -2.14 10.85
C ILE A 36 9.67 -2.98 9.82
N ASP A 37 8.36 -3.14 9.99
CA ASP A 37 7.52 -4.05 9.21
C ASP A 37 6.21 -3.39 8.74
N PHE A 38 5.68 -3.87 7.63
CA PHE A 38 4.32 -3.53 7.21
C PHE A 38 3.28 -4.05 8.21
N LEU A 39 2.17 -3.32 8.34
CA LEU A 39 1.14 -3.63 9.32
C LEU A 39 0.05 -4.45 8.67
N GLU A 40 -0.43 -5.47 9.37
CA GLU A 40 -1.53 -6.28 8.89
C GLU A 40 -2.85 -5.49 8.92
N LEU A 41 -3.79 -5.85 8.04
CA LEU A 41 -5.05 -5.10 7.87
C LEU A 41 -5.85 -4.97 9.18
N ASN A 42 -5.77 -5.99 10.07
CA ASN A 42 -6.39 -5.95 11.38
C ASN A 42 -5.77 -4.89 12.31
N GLN A 43 -4.44 -4.72 12.27
CA GLN A 43 -3.73 -3.68 13.03
C GLN A 43 -4.10 -2.30 12.51
N ILE A 44 -4.17 -2.12 11.19
CA ILE A 44 -4.62 -0.87 10.57
C ILE A 44 -6.05 -0.56 11.01
N ALA A 45 -6.96 -1.53 10.97
CA ALA A 45 -8.34 -1.36 11.42
C ALA A 45 -8.43 -0.90 12.88
N GLN A 46 -7.62 -1.49 13.77
CA GLN A 46 -7.52 -1.09 15.17
C GLN A 46 -7.07 0.37 15.32
N LEU A 47 -6.03 0.78 14.58
CA LEU A 47 -5.54 2.17 14.58
C LEU A 47 -6.58 3.17 14.04
N LEU A 48 -7.43 2.73 13.11
CA LEU A 48 -8.52 3.53 12.57
C LEU A 48 -9.81 3.47 13.42
N HIS A 49 -9.77 2.78 14.56
CA HIS A 49 -10.91 2.57 15.46
C HIS A 49 -12.13 1.96 14.75
N VAL A 50 -11.90 0.98 13.87
CA VAL A 50 -12.93 0.20 13.18
C VAL A 50 -12.61 -1.29 13.26
N SER A 51 -13.63 -2.15 13.15
CA SER A 51 -13.38 -3.57 12.99
C SER A 51 -12.77 -3.88 11.63
N HIS A 52 -11.96 -4.95 11.56
CA HIS A 52 -11.40 -5.47 10.31
C HIS A 52 -12.45 -5.63 9.19
N THR A 53 -13.59 -6.27 9.49
CA THR A 53 -14.67 -6.49 8.53
C THR A 53 -15.24 -5.16 8.03
N HIS A 54 -15.56 -4.24 8.93
CA HIS A 54 -16.06 -2.93 8.54
C HIS A 54 -15.08 -2.14 7.66
N LEU A 55 -13.76 -2.19 7.95
CA LEU A 55 -12.76 -1.58 7.09
C LEU A 55 -12.77 -2.24 5.71
N SER A 56 -12.66 -3.57 5.65
CA SER A 56 -12.64 -4.32 4.39
C SER A 56 -13.87 -4.04 3.52
N ASP A 57 -15.06 -4.17 4.09
CA ASP A 57 -16.32 -3.96 3.39
C ASP A 57 -16.45 -2.51 2.92
N THR A 58 -16.05 -1.55 3.77
CA THR A 58 -16.12 -0.12 3.42
C THR A 58 -15.24 0.20 2.23
N ILE A 59 -13.97 -0.22 2.24
CA ILE A 59 -13.05 0.04 1.13
C ILE A 59 -13.55 -0.64 -0.14
N GLN A 60 -14.00 -1.90 -0.05
CA GLN A 60 -14.51 -2.62 -1.21
C GLN A 60 -15.77 -1.97 -1.79
N GLN A 61 -16.71 -1.53 -0.95
CA GLN A 61 -17.94 -0.86 -1.40
C GLN A 61 -17.67 0.49 -2.04
N VAL A 62 -16.71 1.26 -1.52
CA VAL A 62 -16.41 2.61 -2.03
C VAL A 62 -15.53 2.57 -3.27
N THR A 63 -14.58 1.63 -3.35
CA THR A 63 -13.53 1.64 -4.38
C THR A 63 -13.65 0.50 -5.39
N GLY A 64 -14.45 -0.53 -5.10
CA GLY A 64 -14.55 -1.75 -5.92
C GLY A 64 -13.47 -2.80 -5.66
N HIS A 65 -12.47 -2.53 -4.83
CA HIS A 65 -11.35 -3.45 -4.55
C HIS A 65 -11.11 -3.65 -3.05
N HIS A 66 -10.53 -4.80 -2.68
CA HIS A 66 -10.14 -5.06 -1.29
C HIS A 66 -9.02 -4.12 -0.81
N PRO A 67 -8.95 -3.80 0.49
CA PRO A 67 -7.91 -2.92 1.04
C PRO A 67 -6.48 -3.30 0.64
N CYS A 68 -6.14 -4.59 0.67
CA CYS A 68 -4.80 -5.08 0.34
C CYS A 68 -4.36 -4.71 -1.09
N HIS A 69 -5.30 -4.61 -2.03
CA HIS A 69 -5.01 -4.18 -3.40
C HIS A 69 -4.34 -2.79 -3.41
N PHE A 70 -4.89 -1.84 -2.65
CA PHE A 70 -4.35 -0.49 -2.57
C PHE A 70 -3.05 -0.42 -1.79
N TYR A 71 -2.90 -1.28 -0.78
CA TYR A 71 -1.68 -1.34 -0.01
C TYR A 71 -0.51 -1.82 -0.89
N ASP A 72 -0.73 -2.91 -1.62
CA ASP A 72 0.23 -3.42 -2.60
C ASP A 72 0.56 -2.37 -3.67
N LEU A 73 -0.44 -1.65 -4.19
CA LEU A 73 -0.22 -0.55 -5.14
C LEU A 73 0.72 0.51 -4.56
N LYS A 74 0.51 0.94 -3.30
CA LYS A 74 1.38 1.93 -2.64
C LYS A 74 2.81 1.42 -2.48
N ILE A 75 2.98 0.15 -2.14
CA ILE A 75 4.31 -0.49 -2.04
C ILE A 75 4.98 -0.51 -3.43
N ILE A 76 4.24 -0.85 -4.49
CA ILE A 76 4.75 -0.87 -5.87
C ILE A 76 5.12 0.54 -6.35
N GLU A 77 4.31 1.55 -6.05
CA GLU A 77 4.61 2.95 -6.36
C GLU A 77 5.93 3.38 -5.69
N LYS A 78 6.10 3.05 -4.40
CA LYS A 78 7.34 3.35 -3.68
C LYS A 78 8.54 2.58 -4.24
N ALA A 79 8.35 1.31 -4.59
CA ALA A 79 9.38 0.50 -5.24
C ALA A 79 9.83 1.12 -6.58
N LYS A 80 8.89 1.56 -7.41
CA LYS A 80 9.18 2.25 -8.68
C LYS A 80 9.97 3.53 -8.45
N GLN A 81 9.59 4.33 -7.45
CA GLN A 81 10.35 5.54 -7.08
C GLN A 81 11.80 5.20 -6.73
N PHE A 82 12.04 4.22 -5.86
CA PHE A 82 13.42 3.80 -5.53
C PHE A 82 14.19 3.28 -6.74
N LEU A 83 13.54 2.54 -7.65
CA LEU A 83 14.17 2.02 -8.85
C LEU A 83 14.59 3.11 -9.83
N ILE A 84 13.90 4.26 -9.84
CA ILE A 84 14.17 5.39 -10.72
C ILE A 84 15.14 6.38 -10.07
N GLN A 85 14.92 6.72 -8.80
CA GLN A 85 15.54 7.87 -8.14
C GLN A 85 16.81 7.53 -7.35
N THR A 86 17.16 6.24 -7.23
CA THR A 86 18.30 5.82 -6.39
C THR A 86 19.14 4.75 -7.08
N ASP A 87 20.40 4.65 -6.65
CA ASP A 87 21.33 3.60 -7.08
C ASP A 87 21.30 2.35 -6.17
N LEU A 88 20.34 2.26 -5.25
CA LEU A 88 20.21 1.11 -4.36
C LEU A 88 20.13 -0.18 -5.16
N SER A 89 20.79 -1.25 -4.73
CA SER A 89 20.63 -2.55 -5.38
C SER A 89 19.19 -3.05 -5.26
N ILE A 90 18.74 -3.92 -6.18
CA ILE A 90 17.40 -4.54 -6.10
C ILE A 90 17.20 -5.24 -4.74
N ALA A 91 18.25 -5.89 -4.22
CA ALA A 91 18.24 -6.50 -2.90
C ALA A 91 18.14 -5.47 -1.76
N GLY A 92 18.77 -4.31 -1.89
CA GLY A 92 18.65 -3.21 -0.93
C GLY A 92 17.25 -2.61 -0.89
N ILE A 93 16.62 -2.43 -2.06
CA ILE A 93 15.23 -1.98 -2.17
C ILE A 93 14.28 -3.00 -1.54
N ALA A 94 14.45 -4.30 -1.86
CA ALA A 94 13.65 -5.36 -1.26
C ALA A 94 13.70 -5.31 0.27
N LYS A 95 14.91 -5.21 0.85
CA LYS A 95 15.09 -5.11 2.31
C LYS A 95 14.43 -3.86 2.90
N LYS A 96 14.51 -2.71 2.23
CA LYS A 96 13.84 -1.48 2.68
C LYS A 96 12.32 -1.58 2.68
N LEU A 97 11.78 -2.42 1.82
CA LEU A 97 10.36 -2.75 1.76
C LEU A 97 10.07 -4.07 2.46
N THR A 98 10.95 -4.54 3.36
CA THR A 98 10.73 -5.70 4.22
C THR A 98 10.49 -7.03 3.48
N TYR A 99 10.93 -7.11 2.22
CA TYR A 99 10.90 -8.33 1.42
C TYR A 99 12.29 -8.96 1.31
N ASP A 100 12.34 -10.28 1.16
CA ASP A 100 13.51 -10.90 0.56
C ASP A 100 13.58 -10.58 -0.96
N PRO A 101 14.77 -10.58 -1.57
CA PRO A 101 14.93 -10.18 -2.97
C PRO A 101 14.13 -11.03 -3.97
N SER A 102 13.94 -12.32 -3.68
CA SER A 102 13.25 -13.25 -4.59
C SER A 102 11.76 -13.00 -4.59
N ASN A 103 11.15 -12.86 -3.41
CA ASN A 103 9.73 -12.55 -3.28
C ASN A 103 9.42 -11.14 -3.77
N PHE A 104 10.28 -10.15 -3.48
CA PHE A 104 10.14 -8.81 -4.03
C PHE A 104 10.09 -8.81 -5.56
N SER A 105 11.01 -9.55 -6.21
CA SER A 105 11.07 -9.60 -7.67
C SER A 105 9.82 -10.24 -8.29
N LYS A 106 9.28 -11.29 -7.64
CA LYS A 106 8.02 -11.93 -8.07
C LYS A 106 6.83 -11.00 -7.88
N PHE A 107 6.71 -10.38 -6.70
CA PHE A 107 5.66 -9.43 -6.36
C PHE A 107 5.65 -8.22 -7.30
N PHE A 108 6.82 -7.61 -7.53
CA PHE A 108 6.94 -6.49 -8.45
C PHE A 108 6.53 -6.88 -9.88
N LYS A 109 6.96 -8.07 -10.34
CA LYS A 109 6.59 -8.57 -11.67
C LYS A 109 5.10 -8.89 -11.78
N SER A 110 4.46 -9.47 -10.76
CA SER A 110 3.02 -9.76 -10.82
C SER A 110 2.19 -8.49 -10.93
N TRP A 111 2.65 -7.39 -10.34
CA TRP A 111 1.95 -6.10 -10.38
C TRP A 111 2.27 -5.26 -11.62
N THR A 112 3.48 -5.35 -12.15
CA THR A 112 3.95 -4.44 -13.22
C THR A 112 4.14 -5.11 -14.57
N GLY A 113 4.13 -6.45 -14.63
CA GLY A 113 4.49 -7.21 -15.81
C GLY A 113 6.00 -7.26 -16.11
N ASN A 114 6.84 -6.49 -15.41
CA ASN A 114 8.28 -6.41 -15.65
C ASN A 114 9.10 -6.74 -14.39
N THR A 115 10.34 -7.17 -14.55
CA THR A 115 11.23 -7.37 -13.39
C THR A 115 11.75 -6.02 -12.88
N PRO A 116 12.08 -5.89 -11.57
CA PRO A 116 12.65 -4.65 -11.04
C PRO A 116 13.90 -4.17 -11.81
N GLY A 117 14.78 -5.11 -12.18
CA GLY A 117 16.01 -4.81 -12.91
C GLY A 117 15.77 -4.29 -14.33
N ASN A 118 14.83 -4.90 -15.07
CA ASN A 118 14.45 -4.40 -16.40
C ASN A 118 13.75 -3.05 -16.30
N PHE A 119 12.81 -2.91 -15.37
CA PHE A 119 12.12 -1.64 -15.12
C PHE A 119 13.11 -0.51 -14.85
N ARG A 120 14.15 -0.75 -14.02
CA ARG A 120 15.22 0.22 -13.80
C ARG A 120 15.93 0.60 -15.08
N LYS A 121 16.40 -0.38 -15.87
CA LYS A 121 17.14 -0.11 -17.12
C LYS A 121 16.33 0.71 -18.13
N GLU A 122 15.02 0.53 -18.16
CA GLU A 122 14.11 1.26 -19.05
C GLU A 122 13.88 2.71 -18.61
N ASN A 123 13.96 2.99 -17.31
CA ASN A 123 13.52 4.26 -16.71
C ASN A 123 14.65 5.11 -16.11
N GLN A 124 15.84 4.55 -15.85
CA GLN A 124 17.05 5.30 -15.52
C GLN A 124 17.85 5.51 -16.81
N LYS A 125 17.74 6.71 -17.39
CA LYS A 125 18.58 7.20 -18.49
C LYS A 125 19.41 8.38 -18.03
#